data_AF-A0A7W4DTC1-F1
#
_entry.id   AF-A0A7W4DTC1-F1
#
_cell.length_a   1.000
_cell.length_b   1.000
_cell.length_c   1.000
_cell.angle_alpha   90.00
_cell.angle_beta   90.00
_cell.angle_gamma   90.00
#
_symmetry.space_group_name_H-M   'P 1'
#
loop_
_entity.id
_entity.type
_entity.pdbx_description
1 polymer ?
#
loop_
_entity_poly.entity_id
_entity_poly.type
_entity_poly.pdbx_seq_one_letter_code
_entity_poly.pdbx_strand_id
1 'polypeptide(L)'
;MTKIASEEAKRIIEHYLVCKDDLTYFDILKYGVSQKEAGCLLNNWHQFDRPDIYSVSSEKIYGIEHFEYDAHGRHKRGSLQRKENNLITKEMKQKAYGMLKDNDSCVISREMQSKANEDNYKNNFIYAFNTHYSKIDNYRIRLLERAGSNKIPVSMWFIAEDVTALGAHIIHRSKTGATCNLAWPLLFPEVEEIFMQSDKIDGIIYADNYYKKLTLIKRDKNAVDEFKKHNLYPNDKFLFFELHTVLISEKIQ
;
A
#
# COMPACT_ATOMS: atom_id res chain seq x y z
N MET A 1 -9.83 11.91 -28.26
CA MET A 1 -10.52 11.13 -27.21
C MET A 1 -9.68 11.17 -25.96
N THR A 2 -10.06 12.01 -25.00
CA THR A 2 -9.39 12.13 -23.71
C THR A 2 -9.68 10.84 -22.93
N LYS A 3 -8.69 9.95 -22.85
CA LYS A 3 -8.78 8.72 -22.06
C LYS A 3 -9.04 9.12 -20.61
N ILE A 4 -10.10 8.57 -20.01
CA ILE A 4 -10.37 8.66 -18.58
C ILE A 4 -9.13 8.11 -17.89
N ALA A 5 -8.43 8.97 -17.16
CA ALA A 5 -7.32 8.55 -16.32
C ALA A 5 -7.83 7.56 -15.25
N SER A 6 -6.99 6.60 -14.86
CA SER A 6 -7.38 5.58 -13.89
C SER A 6 -7.86 6.23 -12.59
N GLU A 7 -9.06 5.87 -12.12
CA GLU A 7 -9.59 6.32 -10.81
C GLU A 7 -8.61 5.98 -9.67
N GLU A 8 -7.84 4.91 -9.84
CA GLU A 8 -6.79 4.47 -8.92
C GLU A 8 -5.62 5.46 -8.86
N ALA A 9 -5.09 5.89 -10.02
CA ALA A 9 -4.03 6.89 -10.08
C ALA A 9 -4.46 8.22 -9.45
N LYS A 10 -5.73 8.61 -9.66
CA LYS A 10 -6.32 9.77 -9.00
C LYS A 10 -6.37 9.60 -7.48
N ARG A 11 -6.86 8.46 -6.99
CA ARG A 11 -6.90 8.14 -5.55
C ARG A 11 -5.50 8.24 -4.93
N ILE A 12 -4.49 7.63 -5.56
CA ILE A 12 -3.11 7.59 -5.06
C ILE A 12 -2.53 9.02 -4.99
N ILE A 13 -2.67 9.82 -6.04
CA ILE A 13 -2.22 11.22 -6.05
C ILE A 13 -2.94 12.03 -4.98
N GLU A 14 -4.27 11.92 -4.88
CA GLU A 14 -5.04 12.63 -3.87
C GLU A 14 -4.64 12.23 -2.45
N HIS A 15 -4.36 10.95 -2.24
CA HIS A 15 -4.08 10.42 -0.92
C HIS A 15 -2.65 10.69 -0.43
N TYR A 16 -1.66 10.63 -1.33
CA TYR A 16 -0.25 10.80 -0.94
C TYR A 16 0.33 12.19 -1.27
N LEU A 17 -0.31 13.00 -2.14
CA LEU A 17 0.19 14.33 -2.52
C LEU A 17 -0.71 15.51 -2.13
N VAL A 18 -2.03 15.32 -1.93
CA VAL A 18 -2.91 16.47 -1.69
C VAL A 18 -2.89 16.85 -0.21
N CYS A 19 -2.16 17.92 0.09
CA CYS A 19 -2.39 18.80 1.24
C CYS A 19 -3.84 19.27 1.21
N LYS A 20 -4.75 18.57 1.90
CA LYS A 20 -6.09 19.14 2.14
C LYS A 20 -6.10 20.13 3.27
N ASP A 21 -5.24 19.99 4.28
CA ASP A 21 -5.11 20.94 5.39
C ASP A 21 -3.69 20.82 5.95
N ASP A 22 -3.12 21.90 6.49
CA ASP A 22 -1.72 22.09 6.95
C ASP A 22 -1.21 21.13 8.07
N LEU A 23 -1.80 19.93 8.24
CA LEU A 23 -1.63 19.10 9.43
C LEU A 23 -1.26 17.62 9.19
N THR A 24 -1.14 17.11 7.97
CA THR A 24 -0.74 15.70 7.76
C THR A 24 0.13 15.49 6.52
N TYR A 25 1.45 15.63 6.67
CA TYR A 25 2.41 15.18 5.68
C TYR A 25 2.74 13.70 5.89
N PHE A 26 3.00 12.97 4.80
CA PHE A 26 3.65 11.67 4.93
C PHE A 26 5.12 11.87 5.26
N ASP A 27 5.58 11.26 6.34
CA ASP A 27 7.00 11.19 6.68
C ASP A 27 7.72 10.31 5.65
N ILE A 28 8.79 10.83 5.06
CA ILE A 28 9.55 10.15 4.01
C ILE A 28 10.82 9.54 4.61
N LEU A 29 10.85 8.21 4.68
CA LEU A 29 12.04 7.43 5.01
C LEU A 29 12.71 6.94 3.72
N LYS A 30 14.04 7.01 3.67
CA LYS A 30 14.81 6.69 2.46
C LYS A 30 15.95 5.74 2.80
N TYR A 31 16.04 4.65 2.06
CA TYR A 31 17.11 3.66 2.16
C TYR A 31 17.73 3.48 0.77
N GLY A 32 18.99 3.90 0.62
CA GLY A 32 19.67 3.94 -0.69
C GLY A 32 19.12 4.96 -1.70
N VAL A 33 18.23 5.86 -1.28
CA VAL A 33 17.60 6.88 -2.15
C VAL A 33 18.08 8.27 -1.75
N SER A 34 18.66 9.01 -2.71
CA SER A 34 19.09 10.40 -2.47
C SER A 34 17.89 11.34 -2.33
N GLN A 35 18.08 12.49 -1.67
CA GLN A 35 17.04 13.52 -1.57
C GLN A 35 16.56 13.98 -2.96
N LYS A 36 17.49 14.15 -3.91
CA LYS A 36 17.18 14.53 -5.30
C LYS A 36 16.32 13.46 -5.98
N GLU A 37 16.70 12.19 -5.85
CA GLU A 37 15.95 11.08 -6.44
C GLU A 37 14.54 10.94 -5.84
N ALA A 38 14.40 11.03 -4.51
CA ALA A 38 13.10 11.04 -3.85
C ALA A 38 12.23 12.23 -4.28
N GLY A 39 12.82 13.42 -4.42
CA GLY A 39 12.12 14.60 -4.94
C GLY A 39 11.61 14.39 -6.36
N CYS A 40 12.44 13.84 -7.26
CA CYS A 40 11.99 13.53 -8.62
C CYS A 40 10.93 12.43 -8.66
N LEU A 41 11.04 11.42 -7.78
CA LEU A 41 10.11 10.30 -7.70
C LEU A 41 8.72 10.72 -7.19
N LEU A 42 8.65 11.63 -6.22
CA LEU A 42 7.41 12.00 -5.53
C LEU A 42 6.78 13.30 -6.05
N ASN A 43 7.53 14.16 -6.74
CA ASN A 43 6.99 15.41 -7.27
C ASN A 43 6.43 15.24 -8.69
N ASN A 44 5.46 16.09 -9.04
CA ASN A 44 4.87 16.18 -10.38
C ASN A 44 4.32 14.83 -10.89
N TRP A 45 3.55 14.13 -10.05
CA TRP A 45 2.85 12.92 -10.48
C TRP A 45 1.80 13.24 -11.53
N HIS A 46 1.85 12.47 -12.60
CA HIS A 46 0.85 12.47 -13.65
C HIS A 46 0.14 11.12 -13.66
N GLN A 47 -1.19 11.18 -13.69
CA GLN A 47 -2.01 10.00 -13.85
C GLN A 47 -1.72 9.34 -15.19
N PHE A 48 -1.70 8.02 -15.19
CA PHE A 48 -1.48 7.24 -16.39
C PHE A 48 -2.28 5.93 -16.33
N ASP A 49 -2.33 5.25 -17.46
CA ASP A 49 -3.10 4.01 -17.58
C ASP A 49 -2.23 2.81 -17.16
N ARG A 50 -0.97 2.78 -17.61
CA ARG A 50 0.00 1.70 -17.37
C ARG A 50 1.44 2.22 -17.53
N PRO A 51 2.22 2.42 -16.46
CA PRO A 51 1.86 2.18 -15.05
C PRO A 51 0.80 3.18 -14.54
N ASP A 52 0.36 3.04 -13.29
CA ASP A 52 -0.64 3.94 -12.70
C ASP A 52 -0.21 5.42 -12.71
N ILE A 53 1.06 5.69 -12.40
CA ILE A 53 1.60 7.05 -12.27
C ILE A 53 2.94 7.14 -13.00
N TYR A 54 3.24 8.32 -13.53
CA TYR A 54 4.62 8.66 -13.87
C TYR A 54 5.00 10.07 -13.40
N SER A 55 6.29 10.28 -13.18
CA SER A 55 6.89 11.61 -13.06
C SER A 55 8.06 11.76 -14.04
N VAL A 56 8.38 12.99 -14.38
CA VAL A 56 9.44 13.30 -15.35
C VAL A 56 10.44 14.25 -14.73
N SER A 57 11.72 13.92 -14.86
CA SER A 57 12.85 14.80 -14.56
C SER A 57 13.63 15.09 -15.85
N SER A 58 14.60 16.01 -15.78
CA SER A 58 15.52 16.26 -16.90
C SER A 58 16.39 15.04 -17.27
N GLU A 59 16.55 14.08 -16.35
CA GLU A 59 17.47 12.96 -16.50
C GLU A 59 16.76 11.65 -16.89
N LYS A 60 15.56 11.42 -16.38
CA LYS A 60 14.81 10.17 -16.56
C LYS A 60 13.32 10.32 -16.27
N ILE A 61 12.56 9.34 -16.75
CA ILE A 61 11.14 9.15 -16.44
C ILE A 61 11.06 8.14 -15.29
N TYR A 62 10.22 8.42 -14.30
CA TYR A 62 9.88 7.46 -13.26
C TYR A 62 8.50 6.91 -13.55
N GLY A 63 8.41 5.59 -13.73
CA GLY A 63 7.15 4.87 -13.75
C GLY A 63 6.86 4.30 -12.37
N ILE A 64 5.66 4.52 -11.88
CA ILE A 64 5.24 4.12 -10.54
C ILE A 64 3.96 3.31 -10.67
N GLU A 65 4.05 2.02 -10.36
CA GLU A 65 2.91 1.12 -10.35
C GLU A 65 2.51 0.84 -8.91
N HIS A 66 1.21 0.92 -8.63
CA HIS A 66 0.65 0.65 -7.33
C HIS A 66 0.09 -0.78 -7.23
N PHE A 67 0.20 -1.38 -6.05
CA PHE A 67 -0.57 -2.56 -5.71
C PHE A 67 -0.91 -2.63 -4.22
N GLU A 68 -2.05 -3.24 -3.93
CA GLU A 68 -2.54 -3.50 -2.57
C GLU A 68 -2.26 -4.95 -2.17
N TYR A 69 -2.00 -5.17 -0.89
CA TYR A 69 -1.92 -6.48 -0.27
C TYR A 69 -2.46 -6.43 1.17
N ASP A 70 -2.91 -7.58 1.68
CA ASP A 70 -3.42 -7.69 3.04
C ASP A 70 -3.04 -9.02 3.70
N ALA A 71 -3.29 -9.13 4.99
CA ALA A 71 -3.04 -10.32 5.80
C ALA A 71 -4.17 -11.36 5.80
N HIS A 72 -5.23 -11.18 5.02
CA HIS A 72 -6.39 -12.09 5.03
C HIS A 72 -6.32 -13.11 3.91
N GLY A 73 -7.09 -14.20 4.03
CA GLY A 73 -7.12 -15.23 3.00
C GLY A 73 -7.58 -14.64 1.66
N ARG A 74 -7.05 -15.20 0.57
CA ARG A 74 -7.39 -14.79 -0.80
C ARG A 74 -8.08 -15.93 -1.54
N HIS A 75 -9.08 -15.59 -2.34
CA HIS A 75 -9.68 -16.51 -3.30
C HIS A 75 -9.59 -15.95 -4.72
N LYS A 76 -10.05 -16.71 -5.72
CA LYS A 76 -10.09 -16.27 -7.14
C LYS A 76 -10.78 -14.91 -7.35
N ARG A 77 -11.64 -14.48 -6.42
CA ARG A 77 -12.39 -13.22 -6.47
C ARG A 77 -11.77 -12.09 -5.62
N GLY A 78 -10.55 -12.25 -5.12
CA GLY A 78 -9.82 -11.25 -4.35
C GLY A 78 -9.75 -11.54 -2.85
N SER A 79 -9.46 -10.49 -2.08
CA SER A 79 -9.32 -10.49 -0.62
C SER A 79 -10.61 -10.90 0.10
N LEU A 80 -10.48 -11.79 1.09
CA LEU A 80 -11.58 -12.11 2.01
C LEU A 80 -11.97 -10.92 2.88
N GLN A 81 -11.00 -10.12 3.36
CA GLN A 81 -11.28 -8.91 4.15
C GLN A 81 -12.22 -7.98 3.38
N ARG A 82 -11.90 -7.67 2.13
CA ARG A 82 -12.71 -6.78 1.28
C ARG A 82 -14.11 -7.34 1.03
N LYS A 83 -14.21 -8.64 0.75
CA LYS A 83 -15.49 -9.31 0.53
C LYS A 83 -16.37 -9.25 1.77
N GLU A 84 -15.80 -9.51 2.93
CA GLU A 84 -16.49 -9.54 4.20
C GLU A 84 -16.90 -8.13 4.67
N ASN A 85 -16.00 -7.14 4.56
CA ASN A 85 -16.33 -5.74 4.84
C ASN A 85 -17.53 -5.24 4.02
N ASN A 86 -17.59 -5.60 2.73
CA ASN A 86 -18.72 -5.23 1.88
C ASN A 86 -20.03 -5.89 2.33
N LEU A 87 -19.96 -7.16 2.75
CA LEU A 87 -21.12 -7.90 3.25
C LEU A 87 -21.62 -7.30 4.57
N ILE A 88 -20.72 -7.13 5.55
CA ILE A 88 -20.99 -6.53 6.85
C ILE A 88 -21.62 -5.14 6.68
N THR A 89 -21.02 -4.28 5.85
CA THR A 89 -21.54 -2.93 5.60
C THR A 89 -22.96 -2.98 5.03
N LYS A 90 -23.23 -3.87 4.08
CA LYS A 90 -24.56 -4.02 3.47
C LYS A 90 -25.59 -4.48 4.49
N GLU A 91 -25.29 -5.52 5.26
CA GLU A 91 -26.19 -6.09 6.26
C GLU A 91 -26.47 -5.12 7.41
N MET A 92 -25.44 -4.43 7.91
CA MET A 92 -25.59 -3.43 8.96
C MET A 92 -26.47 -2.27 8.49
N LYS A 93 -26.29 -1.77 7.26
CA LYS A 93 -27.18 -0.74 6.69
C LYS A 93 -28.62 -1.21 6.58
N GLN A 94 -28.86 -2.42 6.08
CA GLN A 94 -30.22 -2.98 5.98
C GLN A 94 -30.89 -3.11 7.35
N LYS A 95 -30.14 -3.59 8.35
CA LYS A 95 -30.63 -3.68 9.72
C LYS A 95 -30.90 -2.30 10.34
N ALA A 96 -30.03 -1.31 10.08
CA ALA A 96 -30.24 0.06 10.53
C ALA A 96 -31.53 0.65 9.95
N TYR A 97 -31.76 0.51 8.65
CA TYR A 97 -33.01 0.97 8.02
C TYR A 97 -34.26 0.32 8.62
N GLY A 98 -34.19 -0.94 9.04
CA GLY A 98 -35.28 -1.60 9.75
C GLY A 98 -35.51 -0.99 11.13
N MET A 99 -34.45 -0.86 11.93
CA MET A 99 -34.53 -0.36 13.32
C MET A 99 -34.94 1.12 13.39
N LEU A 100 -34.51 1.93 12.43
CA LEU A 100 -34.87 3.34 12.29
C LEU A 100 -36.31 3.54 11.80
N LYS A 101 -37.14 2.50 11.59
CA LYS A 101 -38.58 2.74 11.44
C LYS A 101 -39.20 3.10 12.78
N ASP A 102 -38.84 2.34 13.81
CA ASP A 102 -39.46 2.38 15.12
C ASP A 102 -38.64 3.16 16.16
N ASN A 103 -37.38 3.50 15.85
CA ASN A 103 -36.47 4.20 16.74
C ASN A 103 -35.87 5.45 16.07
N ASP A 104 -35.47 6.43 16.86
CA ASP A 104 -34.79 7.64 16.36
C ASP A 104 -33.30 7.43 16.13
N SER A 105 -32.72 6.40 16.76
CA SER A 105 -31.33 5.99 16.55
C SER A 105 -31.15 4.48 16.71
N CYS A 106 -30.04 3.96 16.19
CA CYS A 106 -29.62 2.58 16.40
C CYS A 106 -28.10 2.44 16.42
N VAL A 107 -27.62 1.45 17.18
CA VAL A 107 -26.22 1.01 17.19
C VAL A 107 -26.17 -0.46 16.81
N ILE A 108 -25.37 -0.78 15.80
CA ILE A 108 -25.15 -2.14 15.33
C ILE A 108 -23.66 -2.43 15.34
N SER A 109 -23.25 -3.58 15.88
CA SER A 109 -21.87 -4.05 15.84
C SER A 109 -21.77 -5.39 15.12
N ARG A 110 -20.68 -5.59 14.39
CA ARG A 110 -20.32 -6.83 13.71
C ARG A 110 -18.82 -7.04 13.75
N GLU A 111 -18.42 -8.29 13.93
CA GLU A 111 -17.03 -8.72 13.91
C GLU A 111 -16.71 -9.43 12.60
N MET A 112 -15.52 -9.16 12.07
CA MET A 112 -14.98 -9.87 10.92
C MET A 112 -14.58 -11.31 11.30
N GLN A 113 -15.06 -12.28 10.54
CA GLN A 113 -14.78 -13.70 10.72
C GLN A 113 -13.46 -14.13 10.10
N SER A 114 -13.06 -13.51 8.98
CA SER A 114 -11.77 -13.79 8.37
C SER A 114 -10.64 -13.30 9.28
N LYS A 115 -9.66 -14.18 9.52
CA LYS A 115 -8.51 -13.88 10.38
C LYS A 115 -7.29 -13.51 9.56
N ALA A 116 -6.69 -12.39 9.93
CA ALA A 116 -5.38 -12.00 9.45
C ALA A 116 -4.30 -12.98 9.97
N ASN A 117 -3.30 -13.28 9.15
CA ASN A 117 -2.11 -14.01 9.60
C ASN A 117 -0.88 -13.69 8.74
N GLU A 118 0.28 -14.06 9.27
CA GLU A 118 1.60 -13.83 8.69
C GLU A 118 1.79 -14.48 7.32
N ASP A 119 1.34 -15.74 7.16
CA ASP A 119 1.47 -16.47 5.91
C ASP A 119 0.68 -15.79 4.77
N ASN A 120 -0.56 -15.39 5.05
CA ASN A 120 -1.38 -14.66 4.10
C ASN A 120 -0.75 -13.31 3.75
N TYR A 121 -0.25 -12.57 4.75
CA TYR A 121 0.41 -11.29 4.54
C TYR A 121 1.60 -11.40 3.58
N LYS A 122 2.50 -12.36 3.82
CA LYS A 122 3.63 -12.67 2.95
C LYS A 122 3.17 -13.13 1.55
N ASN A 123 2.29 -14.12 1.48
CA ASN A 123 1.91 -14.76 0.22
C ASN A 123 1.10 -13.81 -0.68
N ASN A 124 0.24 -12.98 -0.10
CA ASN A 124 -0.52 -11.98 -0.84
C ASN A 124 0.40 -10.88 -1.39
N PHE A 125 1.39 -10.43 -0.61
CA PHE A 125 2.40 -9.51 -1.11
C PHE A 125 3.17 -10.10 -2.29
N ILE A 126 3.71 -11.32 -2.14
CA ILE A 126 4.48 -12.00 -3.21
C ILE A 126 3.62 -12.15 -4.47
N TYR A 127 2.36 -12.56 -4.32
CA TYR A 127 1.44 -12.68 -5.44
C TYR A 127 1.22 -11.35 -6.15
N ALA A 128 0.94 -10.27 -5.40
CA ALA A 128 0.71 -8.95 -5.96
C ALA A 128 1.98 -8.45 -6.67
N PHE A 129 3.11 -8.50 -5.97
CA PHE A 129 4.42 -8.13 -6.52
C PHE A 129 4.68 -8.83 -7.86
N ASN A 130 4.58 -10.17 -7.92
CA ASN A 130 4.85 -10.92 -9.15
C ASN A 130 3.86 -10.60 -10.28
N THR A 131 2.58 -10.40 -9.92
CA THR A 131 1.54 -10.02 -10.88
C THR A 131 1.86 -8.69 -11.56
N HIS A 132 2.29 -7.69 -10.79
CA HIS A 132 2.65 -6.37 -11.33
C HIS A 132 4.03 -6.39 -12.00
N TYR A 133 5.00 -7.14 -11.46
CA TYR A 133 6.33 -7.31 -12.04
C TYR A 133 6.30 -7.86 -13.46
N SER A 134 5.39 -8.82 -13.72
CA SER A 134 5.23 -9.40 -15.06
C SER A 134 4.86 -8.38 -16.16
N LYS A 135 4.37 -7.19 -15.78
CA LYS A 135 3.88 -6.16 -16.70
C LYS A 135 4.88 -5.02 -16.94
N ILE A 136 6.00 -4.99 -16.22
CA ILE A 136 6.94 -3.86 -16.21
C ILE A 136 7.49 -3.52 -17.60
N ASP A 137 7.78 -4.52 -18.44
CA ASP A 137 8.28 -4.25 -19.80
C ASP A 137 7.25 -3.49 -20.64
N ASN A 138 5.96 -3.83 -20.50
CA ASN A 138 4.88 -3.11 -21.18
C ASN A 138 4.77 -1.67 -20.67
N TYR A 139 4.95 -1.47 -19.37
CA TYR A 139 4.89 -0.14 -18.74
C TYR A 139 6.01 0.75 -19.25
N ARG A 140 7.24 0.23 -19.35
CA ARG A 140 8.37 0.95 -19.94
C ARG A 140 8.12 1.37 -21.37
N ILE A 141 7.62 0.45 -22.21
CA ILE A 141 7.31 0.75 -23.63
C ILE A 141 6.32 1.92 -23.72
N ARG A 142 5.23 1.87 -22.94
CA ARG A 142 4.21 2.94 -22.92
C ARG A 142 4.76 4.28 -22.47
N LEU A 143 5.66 4.30 -21.49
CA LEU A 143 6.31 5.53 -21.03
C LEU A 143 7.23 6.14 -22.09
N LEU A 144 8.00 5.31 -22.80
CA LEU A 144 8.85 5.76 -23.91
C LEU A 144 8.01 6.31 -25.08
N GLU A 145 6.92 5.63 -25.44
CA GLU A 145 5.95 6.10 -26.43
C GLU A 145 5.37 7.46 -26.03
N ARG A 146 4.97 7.59 -24.76
CA ARG A 146 4.43 8.84 -24.20
C ARG A 146 5.43 10.00 -24.24
N ALA A 147 6.72 9.70 -24.13
CA ALA A 147 7.81 10.67 -24.18
C ALA A 147 8.27 11.01 -25.61
N GLY A 148 7.83 10.25 -26.62
CA GLY A 148 8.26 10.44 -28.01
C GLY A 148 9.77 10.19 -28.22
N SER A 149 10.43 9.49 -27.30
CA SER A 149 11.86 9.23 -27.34
C SER A 149 12.18 7.87 -26.72
N ASN A 150 12.94 7.06 -27.44
CA ASN A 150 13.44 5.77 -26.96
C ASN A 150 14.77 5.87 -26.20
N LYS A 151 15.31 7.07 -26.02
CA LYS A 151 16.64 7.30 -25.41
C LYS A 151 16.59 7.75 -23.95
N ILE A 152 15.41 8.09 -23.45
CA ILE A 152 15.27 8.58 -22.07
C ILE A 152 15.29 7.38 -21.13
N PRO A 153 16.17 7.34 -20.12
CA PRO A 153 16.14 6.27 -19.13
C PRO A 153 14.79 6.21 -18.40
N VAL A 154 14.30 5.00 -18.15
CA VAL A 154 13.05 4.76 -17.41
C VAL A 154 13.36 4.01 -16.13
N SER A 155 13.09 4.66 -15.00
CA SER A 155 13.21 4.07 -13.67
C SER A 155 11.85 3.58 -13.19
N MET A 156 11.76 2.30 -12.81
CA MET A 156 10.48 1.69 -12.44
C MET A 156 10.42 1.42 -10.95
N TRP A 157 9.34 1.85 -10.30
CA TRP A 157 9.12 1.72 -8.86
C TRP A 157 7.75 1.10 -8.59
N PHE A 158 7.65 0.39 -7.48
CA PHE A 158 6.36 -0.01 -6.92
C PHE A 158 5.96 0.87 -5.74
N ILE A 159 4.68 1.20 -5.64
CA ILE A 159 4.04 1.58 -4.38
C ILE A 159 3.27 0.36 -3.89
N ALA A 160 3.65 -0.16 -2.73
CA ALA A 160 2.98 -1.27 -2.08
C ALA A 160 2.19 -0.76 -0.87
N GLU A 161 0.87 -0.84 -0.93
CA GLU A 161 -0.05 -0.37 0.10
C GLU A 161 -0.56 -1.56 0.94
N ASP A 162 -0.28 -1.54 2.25
CA ASP A 162 -0.88 -2.48 3.19
C ASP A 162 -2.32 -2.04 3.47
N VAL A 163 -3.28 -2.83 2.97
CA VAL A 163 -4.72 -2.59 3.19
C VAL A 163 -5.29 -3.53 4.25
N THR A 164 -4.44 -4.24 5.00
CA THR A 164 -4.86 -4.93 6.22
C THR A 164 -5.48 -3.91 7.16
N ALA A 165 -6.64 -4.25 7.72
CA ALA A 165 -7.33 -3.29 8.55
C ALA A 165 -6.52 -2.92 9.79
N LEU A 166 -6.40 -1.61 10.03
CA LEU A 166 -5.52 -1.02 11.04
C LEU A 166 -4.02 -1.33 10.87
N GLY A 167 -3.59 -1.88 9.72
CA GLY A 167 -2.19 -2.17 9.38
C GLY A 167 -1.62 -3.42 10.06
N ALA A 168 -0.66 -4.05 9.41
CA ALA A 168 0.12 -5.14 10.00
C ALA A 168 1.22 -4.58 10.91
N HIS A 169 1.38 -5.19 12.09
CA HIS A 169 2.32 -4.73 13.11
C HIS A 169 3.24 -5.84 13.59
N ILE A 170 4.35 -5.45 14.20
CA ILE A 170 5.28 -6.30 14.92
C ILE A 170 5.39 -5.82 16.35
N ILE A 171 5.29 -6.75 17.31
CA ILE A 171 5.52 -6.48 18.72
C ILE A 171 6.97 -6.80 19.06
N HIS A 172 7.72 -5.80 19.51
CA HIS A 172 9.06 -5.98 20.04
C HIS A 172 9.00 -6.21 21.55
N ARG A 173 9.60 -7.31 22.01
CA ARG A 173 9.66 -7.67 23.44
C ARG A 173 11.05 -7.51 24.05
N SER A 174 11.95 -6.81 23.38
CA SER A 174 13.38 -6.81 23.69
C SER A 174 13.83 -5.76 24.72
N LYS A 175 12.96 -4.82 25.15
CA LYS A 175 13.25 -3.85 26.22
C LYS A 175 12.02 -3.61 27.10
N THR A 176 12.24 -3.04 28.29
CA THR A 176 11.19 -2.64 29.24
C THR A 176 10.17 -1.73 28.54
N GLY A 177 8.98 -2.27 28.27
CA GLY A 177 7.94 -1.64 27.46
C GLY A 177 7.85 -2.29 26.08
N ALA A 178 6.76 -3.00 25.81
CA ALA A 178 6.49 -3.52 24.47
C ALA A 178 6.21 -2.35 23.53
N THR A 179 6.96 -2.25 22.43
CA THR A 179 6.69 -1.28 21.36
C THR A 179 6.05 -2.00 20.17
N CYS A 180 5.05 -1.35 19.58
CA CYS A 180 4.37 -1.80 18.38
C CYS A 180 4.95 -1.01 17.20
N ASN A 181 5.56 -1.69 16.23
CA ASN A 181 6.05 -1.08 15.00
C ASN A 181 5.33 -1.67 13.80
N LEU A 182 5.47 -1.03 12.65
CA LEU A 182 4.96 -1.55 11.38
C LEU A 182 5.63 -2.87 11.02
N ALA A 183 4.83 -3.80 10.53
CA ALA A 183 5.35 -4.95 9.81
C ALA A 183 5.71 -4.52 8.39
N TRP A 184 6.78 -5.13 7.85
CA TRP A 184 7.20 -4.86 6.49
C TRP A 184 7.44 -6.18 5.75
N PRO A 185 6.85 -6.38 4.56
CA PRO A 185 7.07 -7.60 3.77
C PRO A 185 8.55 -7.87 3.49
N LEU A 186 9.38 -6.83 3.31
CA LEU A 186 10.81 -6.98 3.05
C LEU A 186 11.61 -7.62 4.19
N LEU A 187 11.02 -7.80 5.37
CA LEU A 187 11.65 -8.54 6.46
C LEU A 187 11.62 -10.06 6.23
N PHE A 188 10.71 -10.57 5.40
CA PHE A 188 10.70 -11.97 5.00
C PHE A 188 11.85 -12.27 4.03
N PRO A 189 12.67 -13.32 4.27
CA PRO A 189 13.74 -13.72 3.37
C PRO A 189 13.27 -13.97 1.93
N GLU A 190 12.12 -14.59 1.75
CA GLU A 190 11.55 -14.89 0.42
C GLU A 190 11.17 -13.61 -0.34
N VAL A 191 10.71 -12.58 0.37
CA VAL A 191 10.37 -11.29 -0.23
C VAL A 191 11.64 -10.52 -0.57
N GLU A 192 12.66 -10.51 0.31
CA GLU A 192 13.97 -9.95 0.00
C GLU A 192 14.56 -10.59 -1.25
N GLU A 193 14.54 -11.92 -1.35
CA GLU A 193 15.08 -12.66 -2.49
C GLU A 193 14.40 -12.23 -3.80
N ILE A 194 13.07 -12.26 -3.85
CA ILE A 194 12.31 -11.86 -5.05
C ILE A 194 12.58 -10.40 -5.40
N PHE A 195 12.58 -9.50 -4.40
CA PHE A 195 12.84 -8.08 -4.62
C PHE A 195 14.25 -7.85 -5.19
N MET A 196 15.26 -8.52 -4.66
CA MET A 196 16.64 -8.38 -5.13
C MET A 196 16.88 -8.96 -6.52
N GLN A 197 16.20 -10.06 -6.86
CA GLN A 197 16.24 -10.68 -8.20
C GLN A 197 15.44 -9.90 -9.26
N SER A 198 14.61 -8.94 -8.85
CA SER A 198 13.72 -8.18 -9.73
C SER A 198 14.42 -7.02 -10.45
N ASP A 199 15.32 -7.35 -11.38
CA ASP A 199 16.15 -6.39 -12.13
C ASP A 199 15.37 -5.34 -12.95
N LYS A 200 14.10 -5.60 -13.25
CA LYS A 200 13.23 -4.66 -13.96
C LYS A 200 12.70 -3.53 -13.08
N ILE A 201 12.93 -3.50 -11.77
CA ILE A 201 12.56 -2.36 -10.91
C ILE A 201 13.80 -1.80 -10.19
N ASP A 202 13.75 -0.52 -9.86
CA ASP A 202 14.83 0.17 -9.14
C ASP A 202 14.56 0.27 -7.64
N GLY A 203 13.30 0.12 -7.22
CA GLY A 203 12.95 0.15 -5.80
C GLY A 203 11.47 0.00 -5.54
N ILE A 204 11.14 0.03 -4.25
CA ILE A 204 9.79 -0.08 -3.72
C ILE A 204 9.55 1.02 -2.70
N ILE A 205 8.32 1.53 -2.68
CA ILE A 205 7.78 2.47 -1.71
C ILE A 205 6.74 1.71 -0.92
N TYR A 206 6.99 1.47 0.36
CA TYR A 206 5.94 0.98 1.25
C TYR A 206 5.14 2.18 1.74
N ALA A 207 3.84 2.15 1.45
CA ALA A 207 2.91 3.18 1.89
C ALA A 207 2.17 2.69 3.14
N ASP A 208 2.43 3.36 4.26
CA ASP A 208 1.71 3.14 5.50
C ASP A 208 0.73 4.28 5.76
N ASN A 209 -0.54 3.92 5.76
CA ASN A 209 -1.64 4.84 5.98
C ASN A 209 -1.86 5.20 7.43
N TYR A 210 -1.43 4.35 8.37
CA TYR A 210 -1.70 4.51 9.79
C TYR A 210 -0.80 5.57 10.41
N TYR A 211 0.52 5.44 10.26
CA TYR A 211 1.50 6.43 10.72
C TYR A 211 1.84 7.49 9.68
N LYS A 212 1.17 7.48 8.51
CA LYS A 212 1.44 8.39 7.39
C LYS A 212 2.92 8.38 7.03
N LYS A 213 3.45 7.21 6.67
CA LYS A 213 4.85 7.03 6.29
C LYS A 213 5.00 6.47 4.89
N LEU A 214 5.91 7.07 4.11
CA LEU A 214 6.40 6.51 2.85
C LEU A 214 7.84 6.05 3.05
N THR A 215 8.06 4.74 2.99
CA THR A 215 9.39 4.15 3.13
C THR A 215 9.91 3.74 1.75
N LEU A 216 10.84 4.52 1.21
CA LEU A 216 11.47 4.31 -0.08
C LEU A 216 12.71 3.45 0.09
N ILE A 217 12.76 2.31 -0.59
CA ILE A 217 13.87 1.36 -0.51
C ILE A 217 14.34 1.07 -1.93
N LYS A 218 15.60 1.41 -2.20
CA LYS A 218 16.25 1.05 -3.47
C LYS A 218 16.53 -0.44 -3.50
N ARG A 219 16.45 -1.05 -4.69
CA ARG A 219 16.86 -2.44 -4.93
C ARG A 219 18.39 -2.52 -4.93
N ASP A 220 18.97 -2.42 -3.75
CA ASP A 220 20.40 -2.40 -3.47
C ASP A 220 20.65 -3.11 -2.14
N LYS A 221 21.70 -3.93 -2.06
CA LYS A 221 21.95 -4.74 -0.86
C LYS A 221 22.23 -3.89 0.38
N ASN A 222 22.98 -2.79 0.24
CA ASN A 222 23.23 -1.88 1.35
C ASN A 222 21.95 -1.19 1.81
N ALA A 223 21.09 -0.79 0.86
CA ALA A 223 19.80 -0.18 1.18
C ALA A 223 18.90 -1.15 1.95
N VAL A 224 18.83 -2.42 1.51
CA VAL A 224 18.06 -3.46 2.20
C VAL A 224 18.65 -3.76 3.58
N ASP A 225 19.97 -3.89 3.69
CA ASP A 225 20.63 -4.17 4.97
C ASP A 225 20.47 -3.00 5.96
N GLU A 226 20.56 -1.76 5.50
CA GLU A 226 20.28 -0.57 6.30
C GLU A 226 18.81 -0.57 6.75
N PHE A 227 17.87 -0.85 5.85
CA PHE A 227 16.46 -0.97 6.19
C PHE A 227 16.23 -2.04 7.27
N LYS A 228 16.78 -3.24 7.10
CA LYS A 228 16.64 -4.35 8.05
C LYS A 228 17.29 -4.01 9.40
N LYS A 229 18.46 -3.37 9.41
CA LYS A 229 19.12 -2.95 10.66
C LYS A 229 18.24 -2.05 11.53
N HIS A 230 17.39 -1.23 10.93
CA HIS A 230 16.50 -0.32 11.65
C HIS A 230 15.12 -0.93 12.00
N ASN A 231 14.74 -2.04 11.36
CA ASN A 231 13.36 -2.58 11.44
C ASN A 231 13.27 -4.05 11.84
N LEU A 232 14.37 -4.81 11.82
CA LEU A 232 14.42 -6.22 12.20
C LEU A 232 14.89 -6.35 13.66
N TYR A 233 14.10 -7.02 14.50
CA TYR A 233 14.50 -7.29 15.88
C TYR A 233 14.33 -8.78 16.24
N PRO A 234 15.15 -9.30 17.18
CA PRO A 234 15.01 -10.68 17.63
C PRO A 234 13.69 -10.89 18.40
N ASN A 235 13.01 -12.01 18.12
CA ASN A 235 11.75 -12.45 18.77
C ASN A 235 10.50 -11.62 18.43
N ASP A 236 10.52 -10.97 17.29
CA ASP A 236 9.39 -10.24 16.73
C ASP A 236 8.21 -11.16 16.46
N LYS A 237 7.02 -10.72 16.87
CA LYS A 237 5.76 -11.43 16.58
C LYS A 237 4.84 -10.49 15.83
N PHE A 238 4.27 -11.01 14.73
CA PHE A 238 3.22 -10.32 14.02
C PHE A 238 2.00 -10.11 14.92
N LEU A 239 1.45 -8.91 14.85
CA LEU A 239 0.19 -8.51 15.46
C LEU A 239 -0.70 -7.98 14.34
N PHE A 240 -1.90 -8.53 14.27
CA PHE A 240 -2.97 -8.04 13.44
C PHE A 240 -4.16 -7.73 14.34
N PHE A 241 -4.84 -6.62 14.08
CA PHE A 241 -6.01 -6.25 14.85
C PHE A 241 -7.23 -7.07 14.39
N GLU A 242 -7.97 -7.64 15.35
CA GLU A 242 -9.29 -8.22 15.06
C GLU A 242 -10.28 -7.06 14.86
N LEU A 243 -10.99 -7.08 13.73
CA LEU A 243 -11.81 -5.94 13.34
C LEU A 243 -13.25 -6.05 13.83
N HIS A 244 -13.64 -5.11 14.69
CA HIS A 244 -15.02 -4.87 15.10
C HIS A 244 -15.54 -3.61 14.40
N THR A 245 -16.52 -3.78 13.52
CA THR A 245 -17.20 -2.66 12.86
C THR A 245 -18.41 -2.24 13.69
N VAL A 246 -18.55 -0.94 13.93
CA VAL A 246 -19.70 -0.34 14.60
C VAL A 246 -20.36 0.66 13.65
N LEU A 247 -21.68 0.52 13.47
CA LEU A 247 -22.52 1.48 12.75
C LEU A 247 -23.40 2.18 13.77
N ILE A 248 -23.29 3.50 13.81
CA ILE A 248 -24.20 4.39 14.55
C ILE A 248 -25.04 5.10 13.49
N SER A 249 -26.35 5.13 13.67
CA SER A 249 -27.25 5.83 12.75
C SER A 249 -28.38 6.50 13.50
N GLU A 250 -28.79 7.66 13.01
CA GLU A 250 -29.86 8.48 13.56
C GLU A 250 -30.77 8.95 12.43
N LYS A 251 -32.05 9.18 12.75
CA LYS A 251 -32.95 9.87 11.82
C LYS A 251 -32.55 11.34 11.74
N ILE A 252 -32.37 11.83 10.52
CA ILE A 252 -32.31 13.27 10.27
C ILE A 252 -33.76 13.76 10.24
N GLN A 253 -34.08 14.70 11.13
CA GLN A 253 -35.38 15.38 11.20
C GLN A 253 -35.60 16.30 10.00
#